data_AF-A0A9R0UX47-F1
#
_entry.id   AF-A0A9R0UX47-F1
#
_cell.length_a   1.000
_cell.length_b   1.000
_cell.length_c   1.000
_cell.angle_alpha   90.00
_cell.angle_beta   90.00
_cell.angle_gamma   90.00
#
_symmetry.space_group_name_H-M   'P 1'
#
loop_
_entity.id
_entity.type
_entity.pdbx_description
1 polymer ?
#
loop_
_entity_poly.entity_id
_entity_poly.type
_entity_poly.pdbx_seq_one_letter_code
_entity_poly.pdbx_strand_id
1 'polypeptide(L)'
;MTFLMVVNGNRREEDGMRVVVVENLKNPYEGNLGGMNRRFKLTLNKLYAWSLVDYERVVMIDSDNIFLQNTDELFQCGQFCAVFINPCYFHTGLFVLQPSMDVFNGMLHDLEIGRDNSDGADQGFLVGCYPDLLDKPLFHPPENGTKLNGTYRLPLGYQMDASYYYLKLHWHVPCGPNSVITFPSAPWFKPWYWWSWPILPLGLSWHKQRWDDLGYAAEIPVVLMELLMYITIIAVTRLARPQMTKLCYNRRPEKQGALLQWLIKLAGIVAMVAAYAIPFFVIPCTVHPIMGWSMYLFGVLAFSTVVINAFLLPPLAVLTAWLGIVGMLFVMAFPWYHDGIARILVVVAYAFCSAPFLWASIVRVMDSLQTMLERDPHFPRLGDPAPETEFSKLY
;
A
#
# COMPACT_ATOMS: atom_id res chain seq x y z
N MET A 1 7.09 23.05 20.90
CA MET A 1 6.60 22.85 19.52
C MET A 1 5.12 22.52 19.61
N THR A 2 4.24 23.34 19.04
CA THR A 2 2.81 23.02 18.95
C THR A 2 2.57 22.40 17.59
N PHE A 3 2.12 21.15 17.54
CA PHE A 3 1.73 20.52 16.29
C PHE A 3 0.31 20.95 15.96
N LEU A 4 0.14 21.57 14.79
CA LEU A 4 -1.16 21.95 14.27
C LEU A 4 -1.55 21.01 13.14
N MET A 5 -2.66 20.31 13.33
CA MET A 5 -3.27 19.52 12.27
C MET A 5 -4.46 20.29 11.72
N VAL A 6 -4.36 20.76 10.46
CA VAL A 6 -5.50 21.32 9.73
C VAL A 6 -6.26 20.16 9.12
N VAL A 7 -7.44 19.85 9.67
CA VAL A 7 -8.25 18.67 9.28
C VAL A 7 -9.57 19.13 8.69
N ASN A 8 -10.01 18.45 7.63
CA ASN A 8 -11.37 18.58 7.10
C ASN A 8 -12.30 17.63 7.87
N GLY A 9 -13.10 18.14 8.80
CA GLY A 9 -14.09 17.35 9.57
C GLY A 9 -13.80 17.23 11.08
N ASN A 10 -14.56 16.35 11.76
CA ASN A 10 -14.51 16.18 13.21
C ASN A 10 -13.38 15.21 13.64
N ARG A 11 -12.19 15.73 13.96
CA ARG A 11 -11.21 15.05 14.83
C ARG A 11 -11.16 15.72 16.20
N ARG A 12 -10.96 14.92 17.24
CA ARG A 12 -10.84 15.37 18.63
C ARG A 12 -9.40 15.81 18.90
N GLU A 13 -9.24 16.75 19.83
CA GLU A 13 -7.96 17.10 20.44
C GLU A 13 -7.49 15.89 21.26
N GLU A 14 -6.67 15.03 20.66
CA GLU A 14 -5.92 14.00 21.36
C GLU A 14 -4.42 14.28 21.11
N ASP A 15 -3.58 13.95 22.10
CA ASP A 15 -2.11 14.07 22.07
C ASP A 15 -1.51 15.49 22.07
N GLY A 16 -2.16 16.47 22.70
CA GLY A 16 -1.59 17.82 22.85
C GLY A 16 -1.51 18.63 21.55
N MET A 17 -2.24 18.19 20.52
CA MET A 17 -2.36 18.88 19.23
C MET A 17 -3.57 19.81 19.21
N ARG A 18 -3.40 21.01 18.64
CA ARG A 18 -4.53 21.90 18.32
C ARG A 18 -5.08 21.51 16.95
N VAL A 19 -6.36 21.18 16.88
CA VAL A 19 -7.05 20.87 15.62
C VAL A 19 -7.76 22.14 15.14
N VAL A 20 -7.41 22.62 13.95
CA VAL A 20 -8.07 23.77 13.32
C VAL A 20 -8.90 23.25 12.14
N VAL A 21 -10.21 23.37 12.27
CA VAL A 21 -11.16 23.05 11.21
C VAL A 21 -11.35 24.30 10.35
N VAL A 22 -11.18 24.14 9.04
CA VAL A 22 -11.30 25.23 8.07
C VAL A 22 -12.37 24.90 7.04
N GLU A 23 -12.98 25.94 6.47
CA GLU A 23 -13.85 25.77 5.30
C GLU A 23 -13.02 25.41 4.07
N ASN A 24 -13.59 24.65 3.15
CA ASN A 24 -12.86 24.23 1.95
C ASN A 24 -12.75 25.40 0.98
N LEU A 25 -11.53 25.77 0.61
CA LEU A 25 -11.29 26.73 -0.47
C LEU A 25 -11.76 26.12 -1.80
N LYS A 26 -12.47 26.92 -2.58
CA LYS A 26 -12.84 26.56 -3.95
C LYS A 26 -11.58 26.60 -4.81
N ASN A 27 -11.22 25.48 -5.43
CA ASN A 27 -10.10 25.45 -6.37
C ASN A 27 -10.58 25.95 -7.76
N PRO A 28 -10.15 27.14 -8.21
CA PRO A 28 -10.58 27.71 -9.49
C PRO A 28 -10.03 26.94 -10.70
N TYR A 29 -9.00 26.11 -10.50
CA TYR A 29 -8.34 25.32 -11.53
C TYR A 29 -8.94 23.91 -11.70
N GLU A 30 -10.04 23.58 -10.98
CA GLU A 30 -10.70 22.26 -11.07
C GLU A 30 -10.99 21.82 -12.52
N GLY A 31 -11.31 22.76 -13.41
CA GLY A 31 -11.58 22.48 -14.82
C GLY A 31 -10.34 22.02 -15.62
N ASN A 32 -9.15 22.49 -15.23
CA ASN A 32 -7.88 22.18 -15.91
C ASN A 32 -7.27 20.86 -15.43
N LEU A 33 -7.72 20.37 -14.27
CA LEU A 33 -7.13 19.22 -13.61
C LEU A 33 -7.33 17.90 -14.38
N GLY A 34 -8.29 17.82 -15.33
CA GLY A 34 -8.64 16.55 -15.97
C GLY A 34 -9.22 15.54 -14.97
N GLY A 35 -10.09 14.63 -15.42
CA GLY A 35 -10.89 13.77 -14.52
C GLY A 35 -10.11 12.91 -13.50
N MET A 36 -8.78 12.75 -13.65
CA MET A 36 -7.93 11.94 -12.76
C MET A 36 -7.40 12.69 -11.52
N ASN A 37 -7.56 14.01 -11.42
CA ASN A 37 -6.92 14.84 -10.39
C ASN A 37 -7.86 15.31 -9.27
N ARG A 38 -8.97 14.61 -9.03
CA ARG A 38 -9.90 14.91 -7.91
C ARG A 38 -9.21 14.96 -6.52
N ARG A 39 -8.03 14.33 -6.37
CA ARG A 39 -7.21 14.44 -5.16
C ARG A 39 -6.73 15.86 -4.89
N PHE A 40 -6.43 16.64 -5.93
CA PHE A 40 -5.94 18.01 -5.82
C PHE A 40 -7.04 19.05 -5.64
N LYS A 41 -8.29 18.60 -5.48
CA LYS A 41 -9.42 19.50 -5.25
C LYS A 41 -9.24 20.36 -3.99
N LEU A 42 -8.64 19.80 -2.94
CA LEU A 42 -8.56 20.42 -1.62
C LEU A 42 -7.14 20.81 -1.21
N THR A 43 -6.16 20.70 -2.10
CA THR A 43 -4.76 21.00 -1.77
C THR A 43 -4.54 22.46 -1.40
N LEU A 44 -5.31 23.38 -1.99
CA LEU A 44 -5.25 24.81 -1.67
C LEU A 44 -5.65 25.12 -0.22
N ASN A 45 -6.30 24.21 0.51
CA ASN A 45 -6.53 24.41 1.95
C ASN A 45 -5.20 24.57 2.74
N LYS A 46 -4.07 24.12 2.18
CA LYS A 46 -2.72 24.38 2.73
C LYS A 46 -2.44 25.87 2.93
N LEU A 47 -3.07 26.75 2.14
CA LEU A 47 -2.89 28.21 2.26
C LEU A 47 -3.35 28.76 3.62
N TYR A 48 -4.29 28.09 4.31
CA TYR A 48 -4.69 28.48 5.66
C TYR A 48 -3.53 28.47 6.66
N ALA A 49 -2.40 27.83 6.35
CA ALA A 49 -1.21 27.90 7.18
C ALA A 49 -0.71 29.35 7.41
N TRP A 50 -0.94 30.25 6.45
CA TRP A 50 -0.62 31.68 6.61
C TRP A 50 -1.60 32.45 7.51
N SER A 51 -2.81 31.93 7.74
CA SER A 51 -3.80 32.55 8.63
C SER A 51 -3.52 32.31 10.13
N LEU A 52 -2.53 31.46 10.44
CA LEU A 52 -2.18 31.03 11.79
C LEU A 52 -1.36 32.10 12.56
N VAL A 53 -1.84 33.34 12.57
CA VAL A 53 -1.13 34.51 13.12
C VAL A 53 -0.90 34.47 14.64
N ASP A 54 -1.51 33.51 15.34
CA ASP A 54 -1.17 33.18 16.73
C ASP A 54 0.26 32.63 16.89
N TYR A 55 0.88 32.20 15.79
CA TYR A 55 2.22 31.63 15.77
C TYR A 55 3.20 32.54 15.03
N GLU A 56 4.39 32.70 15.59
CA GLU A 56 5.46 33.50 14.98
C GLU A 56 6.11 32.77 13.78
N ARG A 57 6.18 31.45 13.86
CA ARG A 57 6.79 30.55 12.86
C ARG A 57 6.01 29.25 12.79
N VAL A 58 5.75 28.78 11.58
CA VAL A 58 5.07 27.51 11.31
C VAL A 58 5.95 26.69 10.37
N VAL A 59 6.22 25.44 10.74
CA VAL A 59 6.77 24.42 9.83
C VAL A 59 5.58 23.60 9.33
N MET A 60 5.20 23.81 8.08
CA MET A 60 4.16 23.03 7.41
C MET A 60 4.78 21.72 6.93
N ILE A 61 4.08 20.61 7.15
CA ILE A 61 4.49 19.28 6.72
C ILE A 61 3.30 18.49 6.18
N ASP A 62 3.48 17.84 5.03
CA ASP A 62 2.47 16.94 4.47
C ASP A 62 2.42 15.63 5.27
N SER A 63 1.23 15.05 5.37
CA SER A 63 0.96 13.85 6.17
C SER A 63 1.72 12.57 5.75
N ASP A 64 2.44 12.62 4.64
CA ASP A 64 3.27 11.54 4.10
C ASP A 64 4.76 11.84 4.24
N ASN A 65 5.14 12.59 5.27
CA ASN A 65 6.53 12.82 5.66
C ASN A 65 6.82 12.21 7.05
N ILE A 66 8.07 11.86 7.31
CA ILE A 66 8.55 11.46 8.63
C ILE A 66 9.83 12.20 9.01
N PHE A 67 9.92 12.60 10.28
CA PHE A 67 11.16 13.12 10.88
C PHE A 67 12.00 11.96 11.44
N LEU A 68 13.27 11.91 11.04
CA LEU A 68 14.27 10.95 11.52
C LEU A 68 15.01 11.43 12.76
N GLN A 69 15.03 12.75 12.98
CA GLN A 69 15.69 13.42 14.09
C GLN A 69 14.99 14.76 14.38
N ASN A 70 15.33 15.39 15.50
CA ASN A 70 14.84 16.73 15.84
C ASN A 70 15.29 17.74 14.76
N THR A 71 14.37 18.62 14.36
CA THR A 71 14.60 19.67 13.35
C THR A 71 14.10 21.03 13.84
N ASP A 72 14.20 21.32 15.14
CA ASP A 72 13.71 22.55 15.75
C ASP A 72 14.43 23.80 15.20
N GLU A 73 15.62 23.64 14.63
CA GLU A 73 16.34 24.69 13.93
C GLU A 73 15.57 25.25 12.72
N LEU A 74 14.62 24.50 12.13
CA LEU A 74 13.75 25.01 11.06
C LEU A 74 12.92 26.21 11.52
N PHE A 75 12.57 26.31 12.81
CA PHE A 75 11.86 27.47 13.37
C PHE A 75 12.71 28.76 13.38
N GLN A 76 14.02 28.65 13.13
CA GLN A 76 14.91 29.81 12.99
C GLN A 76 14.95 30.36 11.57
N CYS A 77 14.32 29.68 10.60
CA CYS A 77 14.28 30.14 9.22
C CYS A 77 13.47 31.43 9.06
N GLY A 78 13.56 32.05 7.87
CA GLY A 78 12.92 33.33 7.54
C GLY A 78 11.39 33.29 7.34
N GLN A 79 10.84 34.24 6.59
CA GLN A 79 9.41 34.33 6.27
C GLN A 79 8.91 33.19 5.38
N PHE A 80 9.77 32.64 4.53
CA PHE A 80 9.46 31.48 3.71
C PHE A 80 10.72 30.69 3.40
N CYS A 81 10.70 29.39 3.66
CA CYS A 81 11.81 28.51 3.36
C CYS A 81 11.33 27.15 2.87
N ALA A 82 11.87 26.66 1.75
CA ALA A 82 11.47 25.38 1.18
C ALA A 82 12.65 24.64 0.54
N VAL A 83 12.53 23.33 0.40
CA VAL A 83 13.53 22.48 -0.25
C VAL A 83 13.25 22.40 -1.76
N PHE A 84 14.29 22.45 -2.60
CA PHE A 84 14.16 22.30 -4.05
C PHE A 84 14.13 20.82 -4.47
N ILE A 85 13.13 20.42 -5.26
CA ILE A 85 13.08 19.09 -5.92
C ILE A 85 14.02 19.08 -7.11
N ASN A 86 14.00 20.18 -7.86
CA ASN A 86 14.85 20.45 -9.02
C ASN A 86 15.04 21.97 -9.11
N PRO A 87 15.97 22.49 -9.94
CA PRO A 87 16.25 23.92 -10.00
C PRO A 87 15.06 24.84 -10.33
N CYS A 88 13.92 24.33 -10.80
CA CYS A 88 12.76 25.15 -11.13
C CYS A 88 11.64 25.08 -10.09
N TYR A 89 11.58 24.01 -9.30
CA TYR A 89 10.45 23.72 -8.41
C TYR A 89 10.93 23.37 -7.01
N PHE A 90 10.46 24.13 -6.03
CA PHE A 90 10.52 23.71 -4.64
C PHE A 90 9.34 22.80 -4.28
N HIS A 91 9.58 21.92 -3.32
CA HIS A 91 8.59 20.99 -2.82
C HIS A 91 7.75 21.67 -1.76
N THR A 92 6.42 21.55 -1.86
CA THR A 92 5.51 22.08 -0.84
C THR A 92 5.26 21.11 0.31
N GLY A 93 5.91 19.95 0.33
CA GLY A 93 5.68 18.90 1.34
C GLY A 93 6.31 19.21 2.69
N LEU A 94 7.34 20.05 2.71
CA LEU A 94 7.84 20.69 3.91
C LEU A 94 8.28 22.12 3.56
N PHE A 95 7.76 23.09 4.30
CA PHE A 95 8.24 24.46 4.22
C PHE A 95 8.01 25.20 5.54
N VAL A 96 8.87 26.19 5.79
CA VAL A 96 8.75 27.11 6.91
C VAL A 96 8.07 28.37 6.40
N LEU A 97 7.17 28.94 7.20
CA LEU A 97 6.55 30.22 6.92
C LEU A 97 6.42 31.10 8.16
N GLN A 98 6.34 32.41 7.94
CA GLN A 98 5.79 33.38 8.88
C GLN A 98 4.32 33.61 8.56
N PRO A 99 3.39 33.30 9.48
CA PRO A 99 1.99 33.57 9.26
C PRO A 99 1.73 35.08 9.10
N SER A 100 0.86 35.43 8.15
CA SER A 100 0.48 36.80 7.84
C SER A 100 -0.87 36.80 7.15
N MET A 101 -1.85 37.51 7.73
CA MET A 101 -3.16 37.71 7.11
C MET A 101 -3.05 38.48 5.79
N ASP A 102 -2.07 39.38 5.65
CA ASP A 102 -1.86 40.12 4.41
C ASP A 102 -1.41 39.20 3.28
N VAL A 103 -0.48 38.27 3.58
CA VAL A 103 -0.03 37.27 2.60
C VAL A 103 -1.15 36.28 2.27
N PHE A 104 -1.89 35.81 3.28
CA PHE A 104 -3.03 34.93 3.07
C PHE A 104 -4.12 35.57 2.19
N ASN A 105 -4.53 36.79 2.50
CA ASN A 105 -5.52 37.54 1.72
C ASN A 105 -5.03 37.82 0.29
N GLY A 106 -3.74 38.12 0.12
CA GLY A 106 -3.12 38.26 -1.20
C GLY A 106 -3.18 36.97 -2.02
N MET A 107 -2.92 35.82 -1.40
CA MET A 107 -3.06 34.51 -2.08
C MET A 107 -4.52 34.19 -2.42
N LEU A 108 -5.48 34.52 -1.56
CA LEU A 108 -6.90 34.36 -1.89
C LEU A 108 -7.30 35.25 -3.08
N HIS A 109 -6.82 36.49 -3.12
CA HIS A 109 -7.03 37.37 -4.26
C HIS A 109 -6.43 36.80 -5.56
N ASP A 110 -5.21 36.26 -5.50
CA ASP A 110 -4.56 35.60 -6.63
C ASP A 110 -5.39 34.41 -7.17
N LEU A 111 -6.03 33.65 -6.28
CA LEU A 111 -6.96 32.58 -6.67
C LEU A 111 -8.24 33.13 -7.32
N GLU A 112 -8.81 34.21 -6.79
CA GLU A 112 -10.02 34.84 -7.33
C GLU A 112 -9.83 35.39 -8.74
N ILE A 113 -8.69 36.03 -9.01
CA ILE A 113 -8.35 36.57 -10.33
C ILE A 113 -7.83 35.51 -11.30
N GLY A 114 -7.65 34.27 -10.83
CA GLY A 114 -7.19 33.15 -11.66
C GLY A 114 -5.73 33.29 -12.10
N ARG A 115 -4.82 33.68 -11.20
CA ARG A 115 -3.37 33.67 -11.43
C ARG A 115 -2.95 32.32 -12.04
N ASP A 116 -1.97 32.32 -12.93
CA ASP A 116 -1.51 31.09 -13.56
C ASP A 116 -1.00 30.07 -12.52
N ASN A 117 -1.37 28.80 -12.70
CA ASN A 117 -1.02 27.70 -11.81
C ASN A 117 -0.74 26.45 -12.67
N SER A 118 0.53 26.07 -12.71
CA SER A 118 1.06 25.07 -13.65
C SER A 118 0.55 23.65 -13.40
N ASP A 119 0.18 23.29 -12.17
CA ASP A 119 -0.34 21.97 -11.82
C ASP A 119 -1.80 21.98 -11.33
N GLY A 120 -2.39 23.17 -11.18
CA GLY A 120 -3.75 23.34 -10.66
C GLY A 120 -3.90 22.95 -9.17
N ALA A 121 -2.80 22.80 -8.44
CA ALA A 121 -2.72 22.36 -7.05
C ALA A 121 -1.89 23.37 -6.21
N ASP A 122 -1.49 22.96 -4.99
CA ASP A 122 -0.72 23.80 -4.07
C ASP A 122 0.72 24.01 -4.52
N GLN A 123 1.34 23.00 -5.15
CA GLN A 123 2.74 23.06 -5.56
C GLN A 123 2.97 24.10 -6.66
N GLY A 124 2.20 24.06 -7.75
CA GLY A 124 2.29 25.06 -8.81
C GLY A 124 1.93 26.47 -8.32
N PHE A 125 0.90 26.59 -7.49
CA PHE A 125 0.47 27.88 -6.94
C PHE A 125 1.55 28.51 -6.06
N LEU A 126 2.07 27.78 -5.06
CA LEU A 126 3.08 28.31 -4.15
C LEU A 126 4.40 28.60 -4.87
N VAL A 127 4.81 27.76 -5.83
CA VAL A 127 5.98 28.07 -6.67
C VAL A 127 5.78 29.38 -7.44
N GLY A 128 4.56 29.61 -7.95
CA GLY A 128 4.19 30.87 -8.58
C GLY A 128 4.26 32.07 -7.64
N CYS A 129 3.93 31.92 -6.35
CA CYS A 129 3.99 33.00 -5.35
C CYS A 129 5.42 33.39 -4.94
N TYR A 130 6.39 32.46 -5.06
CA TYR A 130 7.79 32.67 -4.66
C TYR A 130 8.78 32.41 -5.82
N PRO A 131 8.67 33.16 -6.94
CA PRO A 131 9.45 32.88 -8.14
C PRO A 131 10.96 33.15 -7.99
N ASP A 132 11.34 33.99 -7.04
CA ASP A 132 12.73 34.38 -6.77
C ASP A 132 13.42 33.48 -5.73
N LEU A 133 12.76 32.42 -5.24
CA LEU A 133 13.29 31.57 -4.17
C LEU A 133 14.57 30.83 -4.58
N LEU A 134 14.73 30.53 -5.86
CA LEU A 134 15.93 29.85 -6.38
C LEU A 134 17.20 30.69 -6.13
N ASP A 135 17.09 32.01 -6.27
CA ASP A 135 18.20 32.96 -6.14
C ASP A 135 18.51 33.31 -4.67
N LYS A 136 17.74 32.77 -3.72
CA LYS A 136 17.92 33.04 -2.29
C LYS A 136 19.09 32.24 -1.70
N PRO A 137 19.69 32.74 -0.60
CA PRO A 137 20.73 32.02 0.10
C PRO A 137 20.22 30.69 0.67
N LEU A 138 21.14 29.73 0.83
CA LEU A 138 20.88 28.49 1.55
C LEU A 138 20.72 28.80 3.05
N PHE A 139 19.75 28.18 3.70
CA PHE A 139 19.53 28.30 5.13
C PHE A 139 20.65 27.61 5.90
N HIS A 140 21.28 28.37 6.79
CA HIS A 140 22.21 27.88 7.79
C HIS A 140 21.70 28.36 9.16
N PRO A 141 21.38 27.44 10.08
CA PRO A 141 20.80 27.81 11.36
C PRO A 141 21.82 28.61 12.19
N PRO A 142 21.45 29.79 12.73
CA PRO A 142 22.32 30.56 13.61
C PRO A 142 22.64 29.83 14.92
N GLU A 143 23.90 29.81 15.33
CA GLU A 143 24.32 29.17 16.58
C GLU A 143 23.63 29.76 17.83
N ASN A 144 23.28 31.04 17.77
CA ASN A 144 22.62 31.76 18.86
C ASN A 144 21.10 31.52 18.93
N GLY A 145 20.53 30.69 18.05
CA GLY A 145 19.09 30.41 18.00
C GLY A 145 18.23 31.57 17.50
N THR A 146 18.84 32.63 16.97
CA THR A 146 18.12 33.80 16.46
C THR A 146 17.33 33.46 15.21
N LYS A 147 16.10 33.96 15.11
CA LYS A 147 15.28 33.80 13.90
C LYS A 147 15.76 34.76 12.82
N LEU A 148 15.92 34.24 11.61
CA LEU A 148 16.34 35.00 10.45
C LEU A 148 15.17 35.79 9.85
N ASN A 149 15.48 36.86 9.12
CA ASN A 149 14.54 37.56 8.25
C ASN A 149 15.00 37.40 6.80
N GLY A 150 14.07 37.18 5.90
CA GLY A 150 14.24 36.92 4.48
C GLY A 150 13.57 35.62 4.04
N THR A 151 13.79 35.24 2.79
CA THR A 151 13.44 33.90 2.28
C THR A 151 14.71 33.12 2.02
N TYR A 152 14.68 31.81 2.26
CA TYR A 152 15.87 30.95 2.19
C TYR A 152 15.55 29.62 1.53
N ARG A 153 16.55 29.04 0.86
CA ARG A 153 16.47 27.66 0.38
C ARG A 153 16.84 26.71 1.51
N LEU A 154 16.04 25.67 1.73
CA LEU A 154 16.40 24.62 2.67
C LEU A 154 17.29 23.57 1.97
N PRO A 155 18.32 23.05 2.66
CA PRO A 155 19.08 21.88 2.21
C PRO A 155 18.21 20.65 1.93
N LEU A 156 18.63 19.81 0.97
CA LEU A 156 17.86 18.62 0.55
C LEU A 156 17.60 17.63 1.70
N GLY A 157 18.49 17.56 2.69
CA GLY A 157 18.31 16.71 3.87
C GLY A 157 17.03 16.98 4.69
N TYR A 158 16.44 18.17 4.58
CA TYR A 158 15.15 18.47 5.22
C TYR A 158 13.93 18.01 4.43
N GLN A 159 14.10 17.44 3.24
CA GLN A 159 13.02 16.84 2.47
C GLN A 159 13.55 15.83 1.45
N MET A 160 13.94 14.66 1.96
CA MET A 160 14.53 13.58 1.19
C MET A 160 13.43 12.76 0.50
N ASP A 161 13.36 12.84 -0.84
CA ASP A 161 12.43 12.04 -1.61
C ASP A 161 12.77 10.54 -1.52
N ALA A 162 11.82 9.74 -1.02
CA ALA A 162 11.96 8.28 -0.91
C ALA A 162 12.29 7.59 -2.25
N SER A 163 11.89 8.17 -3.39
CA SER A 163 12.21 7.64 -4.72
C SER A 163 13.73 7.60 -4.99
N TYR A 164 14.50 8.57 -4.49
CA TYR A 164 15.95 8.58 -4.62
C TYR A 164 16.58 7.39 -3.89
N TYR A 165 16.05 7.05 -2.72
CA TYR A 165 16.47 5.83 -2.03
C TYR A 165 16.11 4.59 -2.82
N TYR A 166 14.90 4.49 -3.39
CA TYR A 166 14.50 3.25 -4.07
C TYR A 166 15.32 2.93 -5.32
N LEU A 167 15.89 3.95 -5.98
CA LEU A 167 16.79 3.74 -7.12
C LEU A 167 18.16 3.20 -6.71
N LYS A 168 18.67 3.60 -5.54
CA LYS A 168 20.04 3.28 -5.10
C LYS A 168 20.11 2.30 -3.92
N LEU A 169 19.01 2.06 -3.24
CA LEU A 169 18.87 1.31 -1.99
C LEU A 169 19.76 1.80 -0.83
N HIS A 170 20.26 3.03 -0.92
CA HIS A 170 20.96 3.73 0.14
C HIS A 170 20.73 5.23 -0.01
N TRP A 171 20.83 5.97 1.08
CA TRP A 171 20.77 7.43 1.03
C TRP A 171 22.09 8.01 0.52
N HIS A 172 22.01 8.85 -0.50
CA HIS A 172 23.10 9.69 -0.95
C HIS A 172 22.59 11.13 -1.04
N VAL A 173 22.54 11.80 0.11
CA VAL A 173 22.06 13.19 0.20
C VAL A 173 23.27 14.12 0.06
N PRO A 174 23.30 15.00 -0.95
CA PRO A 174 24.46 15.81 -1.25
C PRO A 174 24.67 16.96 -0.26
N CYS A 175 23.63 17.40 0.45
CA CYS A 175 23.72 18.53 1.38
C CYS A 175 22.63 18.51 2.47
N GLY A 176 23.01 19.03 3.65
CA GLY A 176 22.12 19.17 4.79
C GLY A 176 22.04 17.94 5.69
N PRO A 177 21.29 18.06 6.80
CA PRO A 177 21.12 16.96 7.76
C PRO A 177 20.05 15.99 7.26
N ASN A 178 20.30 14.68 7.29
CA ASN A 178 19.36 13.63 6.85
C ASN A 178 18.16 13.51 7.81
N SER A 179 17.20 14.43 7.69
CA SER A 179 16.25 14.69 8.78
C SER A 179 14.82 14.34 8.45
N VAL A 180 14.38 14.51 7.20
CA VAL A 180 12.98 14.29 6.84
C VAL A 180 12.90 13.47 5.57
N ILE A 181 12.09 12.41 5.57
CA ILE A 181 11.78 11.64 4.37
C ILE A 181 10.36 12.00 3.91
N THR A 182 10.20 12.32 2.62
CA THR A 182 8.90 12.46 1.97
C THR A 182 8.56 11.21 1.15
N PHE A 183 7.29 10.78 1.19
CA PHE A 183 6.80 9.60 0.46
C PHE A 183 5.80 10.00 -0.64
N PRO A 184 6.26 10.54 -1.79
CA PRO A 184 5.38 11.03 -2.86
C PRO A 184 4.73 9.91 -3.69
N SER A 185 4.77 8.65 -3.22
CA SER A 185 4.25 7.50 -3.92
C SER A 185 2.74 7.58 -4.17
N ALA A 186 2.28 6.84 -5.19
CA ALA A 186 0.84 6.66 -5.44
C ALA A 186 0.15 6.12 -4.17
N PRO A 187 -1.15 6.39 -3.94
CA PRO A 187 -1.82 6.03 -2.69
C PRO A 187 -1.63 4.59 -2.31
N TRP A 188 -1.69 3.69 -3.29
CA TRP A 188 -1.58 2.26 -3.07
C TRP A 188 -0.20 1.79 -2.60
N PHE A 189 0.81 2.66 -2.67
CA PHE A 189 2.19 2.42 -2.26
C PHE A 189 2.63 3.36 -1.13
N LYS A 190 1.67 3.95 -0.39
CA LYS A 190 2.02 4.73 0.80
C LYS A 190 2.62 3.81 1.89
N PRO A 191 3.55 4.34 2.70
CA PRO A 191 4.41 3.53 3.56
C PRO A 191 3.69 2.86 4.73
N TRP A 192 2.48 3.31 5.07
CA TRP A 192 1.66 2.73 6.14
C TRP A 192 0.91 1.46 5.71
N TYR A 193 0.92 1.11 4.43
CA TYR A 193 0.25 -0.09 3.94
C TYR A 193 1.15 -1.32 4.09
N TRP A 194 0.65 -2.37 4.72
CA TRP A 194 1.44 -3.58 4.96
C TRP A 194 1.98 -4.22 3.67
N TRP A 195 1.27 -4.07 2.55
CA TRP A 195 1.67 -4.61 1.24
C TRP A 195 2.67 -3.71 0.49
N SER A 196 2.93 -2.48 0.95
CA SER A 196 3.89 -1.59 0.28
C SER A 196 5.32 -2.12 0.44
N TRP A 197 5.62 -2.78 1.57
CA TRP A 197 6.83 -3.58 1.73
C TRP A 197 6.56 -5.00 1.19
N PRO A 198 7.54 -5.70 0.58
CA PRO A 198 8.95 -5.35 0.37
C PRO A 198 9.24 -4.54 -0.90
N ILE A 199 8.22 -4.15 -1.67
CA ILE A 199 8.38 -3.34 -2.89
C ILE A 199 9.10 -2.03 -2.56
N LEU A 200 8.65 -1.33 -1.53
CA LEU A 200 9.21 -0.06 -1.06
C LEU A 200 9.80 -0.25 0.36
N PRO A 201 11.12 -0.50 0.48
CA PRO A 201 11.73 -0.93 1.74
C PRO A 201 11.66 0.10 2.88
N LEU A 202 11.60 1.40 2.57
CA LEU A 202 11.48 2.46 3.57
C LEU A 202 10.15 2.46 4.34
N GLY A 203 9.15 1.66 3.90
CA GLY A 203 7.95 1.42 4.70
C GLY A 203 8.27 0.87 6.09
N LEU A 204 9.35 0.10 6.25
CA LEU A 204 9.78 -0.37 7.58
C LEU A 204 10.19 0.78 8.51
N SER A 205 10.81 1.84 8.00
CA SER A 205 11.15 3.02 8.80
C SER A 205 9.89 3.72 9.33
N TRP A 206 8.86 3.84 8.48
CA TRP A 206 7.55 4.35 8.89
C TRP A 206 6.92 3.50 9.99
N HIS A 207 6.90 2.18 9.78
CA HIS A 207 6.31 1.25 10.74
C HIS A 207 7.11 1.13 12.05
N LYS A 208 8.43 1.40 12.02
CA LYS A 208 9.28 1.52 13.21
C LYS A 208 8.91 2.74 14.04
N GLN A 209 8.74 3.90 13.41
CA GLN A 209 8.30 5.11 14.11
C GLN A 209 6.89 4.94 14.69
N ARG A 210 5.95 4.38 13.90
CA ARG A 210 4.62 4.03 14.40
C ARG A 210 4.69 3.09 15.61
N TRP A 211 5.58 2.11 15.60
CA TRP A 211 5.75 1.19 16.73
C TRP A 211 6.17 1.93 17.99
N ASP A 212 7.12 2.86 17.88
CA ASP A 212 7.67 3.60 19.02
C ASP A 212 6.67 4.63 19.58
N ASP A 213 5.89 5.28 18.73
CA ASP A 213 4.98 6.38 19.12
C ASP A 213 3.56 5.91 19.47
N LEU A 214 2.96 5.05 18.63
CA LEU A 214 1.53 4.67 18.72
C LEU A 214 1.31 3.18 19.05
N GLY A 215 2.24 2.31 18.62
CA GLY A 215 2.09 0.86 18.65
C GLY A 215 1.04 0.32 17.67
N TYR A 216 0.64 -0.93 17.88
CA TYR A 216 -0.37 -1.67 17.08
C TYR A 216 -1.50 -2.24 17.96
N ALA A 217 -1.70 -1.67 19.15
CA ALA A 217 -2.64 -2.21 20.14
C ALA A 217 -4.09 -2.26 19.63
N ALA A 218 -4.48 -1.30 18.79
CA ALA A 218 -5.81 -1.25 18.20
C ALA A 218 -6.04 -2.37 17.17
N GLU A 219 -5.01 -2.77 16.42
CA GLU A 219 -5.09 -3.77 15.38
C GLU A 219 -4.91 -5.21 15.91
N ILE A 220 -4.17 -5.40 17.01
CA ILE A 220 -3.87 -6.72 17.59
C ILE A 220 -5.13 -7.59 17.82
N PRO A 221 -6.23 -7.09 18.43
CA PRO A 221 -7.44 -7.90 18.62
C PRO A 221 -8.01 -8.43 17.31
N VAL A 222 -8.02 -7.59 16.25
CA VAL A 222 -8.53 -7.98 14.93
C VAL A 222 -7.64 -9.06 14.33
N VAL A 223 -6.32 -8.88 14.37
CA VAL A 223 -5.34 -9.87 13.91
C VAL A 223 -5.52 -11.22 14.62
N LEU A 224 -5.72 -11.20 15.94
CA LEU A 224 -5.94 -12.44 16.72
C LEU A 224 -7.26 -13.13 16.36
N MET A 225 -8.35 -12.36 16.19
CA MET A 225 -9.64 -12.91 15.76
C MET A 225 -9.56 -13.53 14.36
N GLU A 226 -8.89 -12.87 13.42
CA GLU A 226 -8.65 -13.41 12.08
C GLU A 226 -7.81 -14.69 12.12
N LEU A 227 -6.75 -14.72 12.93
CA LEU A 227 -5.90 -15.90 13.09
C LEU A 227 -6.72 -17.10 13.61
N LEU A 228 -7.55 -16.87 14.64
CA LEU A 228 -8.46 -17.89 15.18
C LEU A 228 -9.47 -18.36 14.14
N MET A 229 -10.03 -17.44 13.35
CA MET A 229 -10.95 -17.76 12.27
C MET A 229 -10.27 -18.67 11.23
N TYR A 230 -9.05 -18.34 10.78
CA TYR A 230 -8.30 -19.14 9.81
C TYR A 230 -7.96 -20.54 10.34
N ILE A 231 -7.54 -20.65 11.61
CA ILE A 231 -7.31 -21.95 12.27
C ILE A 231 -8.60 -22.78 12.29
N THR A 232 -9.72 -22.15 12.65
CA THR A 232 -11.04 -22.79 12.70
C THR A 232 -11.47 -23.29 11.33
N ILE A 233 -11.30 -22.48 10.28
CA ILE A 233 -11.60 -22.87 8.88
C ILE A 233 -10.80 -24.12 8.49
N ILE A 234 -9.49 -24.15 8.76
CA ILE A 234 -8.64 -25.31 8.44
C ILE A 234 -9.09 -26.54 9.23
N ALA A 235 -9.35 -26.40 10.54
CA ALA A 235 -9.77 -27.50 11.39
C ALA A 235 -11.12 -28.09 10.95
N VAL A 236 -12.13 -27.26 10.75
CA VAL A 236 -13.47 -27.67 10.29
C VAL A 236 -13.38 -28.33 8.92
N THR A 237 -12.63 -27.76 7.99
CA THR A 237 -12.47 -28.32 6.63
C THR A 237 -11.81 -29.70 6.67
N ARG A 238 -10.80 -29.89 7.53
CA ARG A 238 -10.14 -31.19 7.72
C ARG A 238 -11.07 -32.23 8.32
N LEU A 239 -11.91 -31.84 9.30
CA LEU A 239 -12.90 -32.72 9.93
C LEU A 239 -14.05 -33.08 8.98
N ALA A 240 -14.49 -32.13 8.15
CA ALA A 240 -15.59 -32.31 7.19
C ALA A 240 -15.19 -33.05 5.90
N ARG A 241 -13.88 -33.17 5.63
CA ARG A 241 -13.32 -33.83 4.42
C ARG A 241 -14.00 -35.17 4.06
N PRO A 242 -14.16 -36.16 4.96
CA PRO A 242 -14.80 -37.44 4.64
C PRO A 242 -16.29 -37.34 4.28
N GLN A 243 -17.00 -36.28 4.71
CA GLN A 243 -18.39 -36.05 4.34
C GLN A 243 -18.49 -35.31 2.99
N MET A 244 -17.61 -34.34 2.75
CA MET A 244 -17.57 -33.59 1.50
C MET A 244 -17.20 -34.46 0.30
N THR A 245 -16.24 -35.38 0.48
CA THR A 245 -15.90 -36.36 -0.57
C THR A 245 -17.12 -37.21 -0.91
N LYS A 246 -17.86 -37.73 0.08
CA LYS A 246 -19.09 -38.52 -0.15
C LYS A 246 -20.17 -37.73 -0.90
N LEU A 247 -20.36 -36.44 -0.57
CA LEU A 247 -21.35 -35.59 -1.24
C LEU A 247 -20.96 -35.32 -2.71
N CYS A 248 -19.67 -35.11 -2.99
CA CYS A 248 -19.15 -34.93 -4.35
C CYS A 248 -19.24 -36.22 -5.18
N TYR A 249 -18.95 -37.38 -4.60
CA TYR A 249 -19.06 -38.68 -5.27
C TYR A 249 -20.51 -39.09 -5.56
N ASN A 250 -21.49 -38.64 -4.76
CA ASN A 250 -22.91 -38.93 -4.98
C ASN A 250 -23.61 -37.99 -5.98
N ARG A 251 -22.91 -36.97 -6.54
CA ARG A 251 -23.43 -36.20 -7.67
C ARG A 251 -23.43 -37.08 -8.92
N ARG A 252 -24.59 -37.61 -9.30
CA ARG A 252 -24.74 -38.37 -10.55
C ARG A 252 -24.55 -37.43 -11.77
N PRO A 253 -23.53 -37.66 -12.62
CA PRO A 253 -23.29 -36.83 -13.81
C PRO A 253 -24.33 -37.07 -14.92
N GLU A 254 -24.98 -38.23 -14.95
CA GLU A 254 -25.92 -38.68 -16.00
C GLU A 254 -27.18 -37.80 -16.24
N LYS A 255 -27.40 -36.74 -15.44
CA LYS A 255 -28.55 -35.82 -15.60
C LYS A 255 -28.21 -34.33 -15.57
N GLN A 256 -26.93 -33.94 -15.57
CA GLN A 256 -26.56 -32.52 -15.49
C GLN A 256 -26.44 -31.91 -16.90
N GLY A 257 -27.27 -30.90 -17.19
CA GLY A 257 -27.16 -30.14 -18.44
C GLY A 257 -25.84 -29.36 -18.53
N ALA A 258 -25.36 -29.11 -19.75
CA ALA A 258 -24.10 -28.41 -20.03
C ALA A 258 -23.96 -27.06 -19.28
N LEU A 259 -25.07 -26.35 -19.10
CA LEU A 259 -25.12 -25.09 -18.33
C LEU A 259 -24.74 -25.29 -16.85
N LEU A 260 -25.21 -26.36 -16.21
CA LEU A 260 -24.90 -26.64 -14.80
C LEU A 260 -23.42 -27.02 -14.62
N GLN A 261 -22.86 -27.80 -15.55
CA GLN A 261 -21.43 -28.14 -15.53
C GLN A 261 -20.56 -26.89 -15.70
N TRP A 262 -20.94 -25.99 -16.62
CA TRP A 262 -20.26 -24.71 -16.80
C TRP A 262 -20.32 -23.84 -15.52
N LEU A 263 -21.48 -23.77 -14.87
CA LEU A 263 -21.65 -23.04 -13.61
C LEU A 263 -20.76 -23.60 -12.49
N ILE A 264 -20.61 -24.92 -12.39
CA ILE A 264 -19.73 -25.54 -11.38
C ILE A 264 -18.25 -25.21 -11.66
N LYS A 265 -17.81 -25.25 -12.92
CA LYS A 265 -16.44 -24.82 -13.29
C LYS A 265 -16.20 -23.36 -12.95
N LEU A 266 -17.14 -22.49 -13.32
CA LEU A 266 -17.05 -21.07 -13.01
C LEU A 266 -17.00 -20.85 -11.49
N ALA A 267 -17.82 -21.55 -10.72
CA ALA A 267 -17.81 -21.47 -9.26
C ALA A 267 -16.45 -21.90 -8.67
N GLY A 268 -15.82 -22.94 -9.20
CA GLY A 268 -14.47 -23.36 -8.79
C GLY A 268 -13.41 -22.28 -9.05
N ILE A 269 -13.43 -21.68 -10.24
CA ILE A 269 -12.50 -20.59 -10.60
C ILE A 269 -12.73 -19.36 -9.71
N VAL A 270 -13.98 -18.93 -9.56
CA VAL A 270 -14.34 -17.78 -8.70
C VAL A 270 -13.94 -18.05 -7.25
N ALA A 271 -14.16 -19.26 -6.73
CA ALA A 271 -13.76 -19.61 -5.37
C ALA A 271 -12.23 -19.58 -5.19
N MET A 272 -11.45 -19.99 -6.19
CA MET A 272 -9.99 -19.86 -6.16
C MET A 272 -9.55 -18.40 -6.14
N VAL A 273 -10.10 -17.55 -7.01
CA VAL A 273 -9.78 -16.12 -7.03
C VAL A 273 -10.17 -15.48 -5.69
N ALA A 274 -11.34 -15.82 -5.16
CA ALA A 274 -11.80 -15.34 -3.86
C ALA A 274 -10.89 -15.78 -2.71
N ALA A 275 -10.36 -17.01 -2.73
CA ALA A 275 -9.44 -17.51 -1.70
C ALA A 275 -8.13 -16.68 -1.62
N TYR A 276 -7.68 -16.11 -2.74
CA TYR A 276 -6.51 -15.25 -2.80
C TYR A 276 -6.82 -13.76 -2.58
N ALA A 277 -8.03 -13.32 -2.92
CA ALA A 277 -8.44 -11.92 -2.83
C ALA A 277 -8.99 -11.54 -1.44
N ILE A 278 -9.82 -12.39 -0.82
CA ILE A 278 -10.51 -12.07 0.44
C ILE A 278 -9.53 -11.71 1.56
N PRO A 279 -8.46 -12.50 1.84
CA PRO A 279 -7.51 -12.14 2.90
C PRO A 279 -6.91 -10.74 2.73
N PHE A 280 -6.62 -10.32 1.49
CA PHE A 280 -6.04 -9.01 1.20
C PHE A 280 -6.93 -7.85 1.68
N PHE A 281 -8.24 -7.97 1.50
CA PHE A 281 -9.20 -6.91 1.84
C PHE A 281 -9.69 -6.96 3.29
N VAL A 282 -9.55 -8.09 3.97
CA VAL A 282 -9.99 -8.27 5.35
C VAL A 282 -8.93 -7.76 6.33
N ILE A 283 -7.64 -8.01 6.05
CA ILE A 283 -6.53 -7.62 6.92
C ILE A 283 -6.48 -6.09 7.05
N PRO A 284 -6.39 -5.54 8.27
CA PRO A 284 -6.34 -4.09 8.45
C PRO A 284 -5.14 -3.49 7.72
N CYS A 285 -5.41 -2.47 6.91
CA CYS A 285 -4.42 -1.92 5.99
C CYS A 285 -3.14 -1.39 6.66
N THR A 286 -3.22 -0.98 7.93
CA THR A 286 -2.13 -0.32 8.67
C THR A 286 -1.34 -1.25 9.59
N VAL A 287 -1.57 -2.57 9.55
CA VAL A 287 -0.77 -3.52 10.34
C VAL A 287 0.71 -3.50 9.93
N HIS A 288 1.58 -3.95 10.83
CA HIS A 288 2.99 -4.09 10.51
C HIS A 288 3.20 -5.02 9.29
N PRO A 289 4.07 -4.71 8.31
CA PRO A 289 4.19 -5.46 7.07
C PRO A 289 4.44 -6.97 7.24
N ILE A 290 5.32 -7.33 8.18
CA ILE A 290 5.60 -8.75 8.49
C ILE A 290 4.33 -9.46 8.99
N MET A 291 3.52 -8.79 9.83
CA MET A 291 2.26 -9.34 10.31
C MET A 291 1.26 -9.44 9.17
N GLY A 292 1.10 -8.39 8.35
CA GLY A 292 0.19 -8.36 7.21
C GLY A 292 0.47 -9.47 6.20
N TRP A 293 1.72 -9.64 5.76
CA TRP A 293 2.08 -10.73 4.84
C TRP A 293 1.92 -12.11 5.48
N SER A 294 2.25 -12.28 6.76
CA SER A 294 2.05 -13.57 7.46
C SER A 294 0.57 -13.92 7.53
N MET A 295 -0.28 -12.96 7.89
CA MET A 295 -1.74 -13.11 7.92
C MET A 295 -2.31 -13.40 6.53
N TYR A 296 -1.83 -12.68 5.51
CA TYR A 296 -2.24 -12.90 4.12
C TYR A 296 -1.93 -14.32 3.68
N LEU A 297 -0.68 -14.76 3.84
CA LEU A 297 -0.25 -16.11 3.45
C LEU A 297 -1.03 -17.18 4.21
N PHE A 298 -1.30 -16.98 5.50
CA PHE A 298 -2.06 -17.93 6.30
C PHE A 298 -3.56 -17.96 5.92
N GLY A 299 -4.16 -16.80 5.66
CA GLY A 299 -5.53 -16.68 5.18
C GLY A 299 -5.72 -17.34 3.81
N VAL A 300 -4.81 -17.08 2.86
CA VAL A 300 -4.83 -17.72 1.54
C VAL A 300 -4.72 -19.24 1.68
N LEU A 301 -3.85 -19.73 2.56
CA LEU A 301 -3.75 -21.17 2.84
C LEU A 301 -5.06 -21.72 3.41
N ALA A 302 -5.67 -21.04 4.39
CA ALA A 302 -6.92 -21.45 5.01
C ALA A 302 -8.07 -21.55 4.00
N PHE A 303 -8.32 -20.51 3.21
CA PHE A 303 -9.36 -20.53 2.18
C PHE A 303 -9.04 -21.50 1.05
N SER A 304 -7.77 -21.62 0.64
CA SER A 304 -7.37 -22.61 -0.36
C SER A 304 -7.66 -24.03 0.11
N THR A 305 -7.54 -24.35 1.42
CA THR A 305 -7.92 -25.67 1.93
C THR A 305 -9.42 -25.96 1.72
N VAL A 306 -10.29 -24.95 1.87
CA VAL A 306 -11.73 -25.09 1.59
C VAL A 306 -11.94 -25.42 0.12
N VAL A 307 -11.34 -24.66 -0.78
CA VAL A 307 -11.48 -24.83 -2.23
C VAL A 307 -10.94 -26.20 -2.69
N ILE A 308 -9.76 -26.59 -2.20
CA ILE A 308 -9.15 -27.90 -2.46
C ILE A 308 -10.09 -29.04 -2.07
N ASN A 309 -10.70 -28.98 -0.89
CA ASN A 309 -11.57 -30.06 -0.42
C ASN A 309 -12.96 -30.02 -1.08
N ALA A 310 -13.51 -28.84 -1.37
CA ALA A 310 -14.84 -28.69 -1.98
C ALA A 310 -14.86 -29.16 -3.43
N PHE A 311 -13.80 -28.87 -4.19
CA PHE A 311 -13.69 -29.21 -5.62
C PHE A 311 -12.74 -30.38 -5.90
N LEU A 312 -12.20 -31.02 -4.86
CA LEU A 312 -11.24 -32.14 -4.94
C LEU A 312 -10.02 -31.83 -5.81
N LEU A 313 -9.56 -30.57 -5.77
CA LEU A 313 -8.45 -30.10 -6.59
C LEU A 313 -7.09 -30.58 -6.05
N PRO A 314 -6.10 -30.79 -6.93
CA PRO A 314 -4.75 -31.12 -6.51
C PRO A 314 -4.15 -29.98 -5.67
N PRO A 315 -3.78 -30.21 -4.39
CA PRO A 315 -3.32 -29.15 -3.49
C PRO A 315 -2.12 -28.38 -4.01
N LEU A 316 -1.15 -29.09 -4.61
CA LEU A 316 0.04 -28.46 -5.17
C LEU A 316 -0.34 -27.46 -6.27
N ALA A 317 -1.29 -27.78 -7.14
CA ALA A 317 -1.67 -26.89 -8.23
C ALA A 317 -2.44 -25.64 -7.73
N VAL A 318 -3.20 -25.75 -6.64
CA VAL A 318 -3.87 -24.59 -6.03
C VAL A 318 -2.85 -23.71 -5.28
N LEU A 319 -1.83 -24.31 -4.67
CA LEU A 319 -0.83 -23.63 -3.86
C LEU A 319 0.43 -23.19 -4.62
N THR A 320 0.57 -23.48 -5.92
CA THR A 320 1.71 -22.99 -6.72
C THR A 320 1.82 -21.46 -6.69
N ALA A 321 0.69 -20.74 -6.79
CA ALA A 321 0.70 -19.28 -6.71
C ALA A 321 1.12 -18.79 -5.32
N TRP A 322 0.66 -19.44 -4.26
CA TRP A 322 1.13 -19.17 -2.89
C TRP A 322 2.65 -19.36 -2.76
N LEU A 323 3.21 -20.45 -3.27
CA LEU A 323 4.66 -20.69 -3.26
C LEU A 323 5.42 -19.63 -4.07
N GLY A 324 4.88 -19.22 -5.22
CA GLY A 324 5.42 -18.13 -6.02
C GLY A 324 5.43 -16.80 -5.28
N ILE A 325 4.37 -16.47 -4.52
CA ILE A 325 4.31 -15.26 -3.69
C ILE A 325 5.36 -15.33 -2.59
N VAL A 326 5.48 -16.45 -1.87
CA VAL A 326 6.49 -16.62 -0.82
C VAL A 326 7.91 -16.45 -1.37
N GLY A 327 8.22 -17.08 -2.50
CA GLY A 327 9.52 -16.93 -3.14
C GLY A 327 9.78 -15.50 -3.62
N MET A 328 8.77 -14.84 -4.19
CA MET A 328 8.85 -13.44 -4.60
C MET A 328 9.10 -12.49 -3.42
N LEU A 329 8.44 -12.71 -2.27
CA LEU A 329 8.70 -11.94 -1.05
C LEU A 329 10.14 -12.10 -0.57
N PHE A 330 10.68 -13.34 -0.61
CA PHE A 330 12.07 -13.59 -0.25
C PHE A 330 13.04 -12.88 -1.21
N VAL A 331 12.79 -12.97 -2.52
CA VAL A 331 13.56 -12.25 -3.55
C VAL A 331 13.55 -10.75 -3.26
N MET A 332 12.38 -10.14 -3.05
CA MET A 332 12.29 -8.70 -2.82
C MET A 332 12.91 -8.23 -1.49
N ALA A 333 12.85 -9.05 -0.44
CA ALA A 333 13.36 -8.73 0.89
C ALA A 333 14.87 -9.00 1.04
N PHE A 334 15.50 -9.62 0.04
CA PHE A 334 16.88 -10.05 0.12
C PHE A 334 17.86 -8.85 0.18
N PRO A 335 18.86 -8.84 1.08
CA PRO A 335 19.65 -7.63 1.34
C PRO A 335 20.83 -7.39 0.38
N TRP A 336 21.14 -8.30 -0.55
CA TRP A 336 22.36 -8.23 -1.38
C TRP A 336 22.25 -7.32 -2.62
N TYR A 337 21.15 -6.61 -2.81
CA TYR A 337 21.02 -5.71 -3.95
C TYR A 337 21.86 -4.46 -3.77
N HIS A 338 22.78 -4.22 -4.70
CA HIS A 338 23.62 -3.02 -4.73
C HIS A 338 22.83 -1.76 -5.11
N ASP A 339 21.79 -1.91 -5.93
CA ASP A 339 20.90 -0.82 -6.33
C ASP A 339 19.49 -1.34 -6.64
N GLY A 340 18.55 -0.41 -6.76
CA GLY A 340 17.14 -0.73 -6.99
C GLY A 340 16.84 -1.29 -8.37
N ILE A 341 17.64 -0.93 -9.38
CA ILE A 341 17.46 -1.39 -10.75
C ILE A 341 17.81 -2.88 -10.83
N ALA A 342 18.95 -3.29 -10.27
CA ALA A 342 19.34 -4.68 -10.15
C ALA A 342 18.27 -5.50 -9.42
N ARG A 343 17.70 -4.97 -8.34
CA ARG A 343 16.59 -5.61 -7.62
C ARG A 343 15.37 -5.83 -8.51
N ILE A 344 14.94 -4.81 -9.25
CA ILE A 344 13.80 -4.91 -10.17
C ILE A 344 14.06 -5.93 -11.27
N LEU A 345 15.28 -5.97 -11.83
CA LEU A 345 15.63 -6.96 -12.86
C LEU A 345 15.53 -8.40 -12.34
N VAL A 346 16.01 -8.66 -11.12
CA VAL A 346 15.90 -9.99 -10.50
C VAL A 346 14.45 -10.35 -10.19
N VAL A 347 13.64 -9.39 -9.75
CA VAL A 347 12.19 -9.56 -9.57
C VAL A 347 11.51 -9.93 -10.89
N VAL A 348 11.81 -9.22 -11.98
CA VAL A 348 11.26 -9.51 -13.31
C VAL A 348 11.71 -10.89 -13.80
N ALA A 349 12.98 -11.24 -13.59
CA ALA A 349 13.50 -12.56 -13.92
C ALA A 349 12.79 -13.67 -13.13
N TYR A 350 12.57 -13.48 -11.82
CA TYR A 350 11.82 -14.43 -11.00
C TYR A 350 10.39 -14.62 -11.50
N ALA A 351 9.69 -13.53 -11.83
CA ALA A 351 8.34 -13.58 -12.37
C ALA A 351 8.30 -14.34 -13.72
N PHE A 352 9.25 -14.05 -14.61
CA PHE A 352 9.40 -14.74 -15.89
C PHE A 352 9.64 -16.24 -15.71
N CYS A 353 10.57 -16.62 -14.82
CA CYS A 353 10.87 -18.02 -14.53
C CYS A 353 9.69 -18.75 -13.84
N SER A 354 8.87 -18.04 -13.08
CA SER A 354 7.72 -18.61 -12.36
C SER A 354 6.48 -18.78 -13.24
N ALA A 355 6.35 -17.99 -14.32
CA ALA A 355 5.17 -17.98 -15.18
C ALA A 355 4.82 -19.35 -15.80
N PRO A 356 5.76 -20.17 -16.32
CA PRO A 356 5.45 -21.49 -16.84
C PRO A 356 4.86 -22.45 -15.79
N PHE A 357 5.34 -22.36 -14.54
CA PHE A 357 4.84 -23.18 -13.45
C PHE A 357 3.42 -22.77 -13.06
N LEU A 358 3.14 -21.47 -13.01
CA LEU A 358 1.79 -20.94 -12.77
C LEU A 358 0.83 -21.37 -13.88
N TRP A 359 1.25 -21.28 -15.14
CA TRP A 359 0.46 -21.73 -16.28
C TRP A 359 0.15 -23.23 -16.21
N ALA A 360 1.17 -24.07 -15.99
CA ALA A 360 0.99 -25.51 -15.82
C ALA A 360 0.04 -25.83 -14.65
N SER A 361 0.10 -25.03 -13.58
CA SER A 361 -0.81 -25.12 -12.44
C SER A 361 -2.26 -24.86 -12.83
N ILE A 362 -2.52 -23.79 -13.58
CA ILE A 362 -3.85 -23.43 -14.06
C ILE A 362 -4.41 -24.54 -14.96
N VAL A 363 -3.61 -25.06 -15.89
CA VAL A 363 -4.01 -26.17 -16.77
C VAL A 363 -4.39 -27.40 -15.95
N ARG A 364 -3.59 -27.78 -14.94
CA ARG A 364 -3.89 -28.92 -14.05
C ARG A 364 -5.18 -28.72 -13.25
N VAL A 365 -5.44 -27.51 -12.79
CA VAL A 365 -6.70 -27.17 -12.09
C VAL A 365 -7.89 -27.31 -13.03
N MET A 366 -7.80 -26.77 -14.25
CA MET A 366 -8.87 -26.85 -15.24
C MET A 366 -9.17 -28.30 -15.63
N ASP A 367 -8.13 -29.12 -15.85
CA ASP A 367 -8.27 -30.55 -16.12
C ASP A 367 -8.89 -31.32 -14.95
N SER A 368 -8.50 -30.98 -13.71
CA SER A 368 -9.10 -31.58 -12.50
C SER A 368 -10.58 -31.21 -12.34
N LEU A 369 -10.96 -29.97 -12.68
CA LEU A 369 -12.37 -29.55 -12.69
C LEU A 369 -13.17 -30.25 -13.79
N GLN A 370 -12.56 -30.49 -14.95
CA GLN A 370 -13.15 -31.25 -16.06
C GLN A 370 -13.41 -32.70 -15.65
N THR A 371 -12.38 -33.40 -15.18
CA THR A 371 -12.46 -34.81 -14.77
C THR A 371 -13.42 -35.03 -13.60
N MET A 372 -13.54 -34.07 -12.68
CA MET A 372 -14.56 -34.08 -11.62
C MET A 372 -15.99 -34.09 -12.16
N LEU A 373 -16.24 -33.48 -13.32
CA LEU A 373 -17.57 -33.39 -13.93
C LEU A 373 -17.88 -34.58 -14.85
N GLU A 374 -16.84 -35.23 -15.38
CA GLU A 374 -16.94 -36.37 -16.29
C GLU A 374 -16.87 -37.74 -15.59
N ARG A 375 -16.44 -37.81 -14.32
CA ARG A 375 -16.30 -39.07 -13.60
C ARG A 375 -17.65 -39.76 -13.36
N ASP A 376 -17.93 -40.80 -14.16
CA ASP A 376 -19.00 -41.77 -13.90
C ASP A 376 -18.68 -42.66 -12.67
N PRO A 377 -19.69 -43.08 -11.89
CA PRO A 377 -19.53 -43.94 -10.73
C PRO A 377 -19.37 -45.40 -11.17
N HIS A 378 -18.28 -45.75 -11.84
CA HIS A 378 -17.88 -47.15 -12.08
C HIS A 378 -16.77 -47.54 -11.09
N PHE A 379 -17.16 -47.73 -9.83
CA PHE A 379 -16.50 -48.65 -8.91
C PHE A 379 -17.55 -49.67 -8.44
N PRO A 380 -17.19 -50.96 -8.28
CA PRO A 380 -18.16 -52.02 -8.04
C PRO A 380 -18.91 -51.73 -6.74
N ARG A 381 -20.22 -51.97 -6.76
CA ARG A 381 -21.03 -51.98 -5.53
C ARG A 381 -20.43 -53.04 -4.60
N LEU A 382 -20.18 -52.69 -3.33
CA LEU A 382 -20.00 -53.68 -2.28
C LEU A 382 -21.29 -54.53 -2.25
N GLY A 383 -21.26 -55.71 -2.88
CA GLY A 383 -22.42 -56.59 -2.96
C GLY A 383 -22.58 -57.39 -4.26
N ASP A 384 -21.86 -57.07 -5.34
CA ASP A 384 -21.89 -57.90 -6.55
C ASP A 384 -20.89 -59.06 -6.44
N PRO A 385 -21.28 -60.31 -6.81
CA PRO A 385 -20.41 -61.47 -6.70
C PRO A 385 -19.20 -61.33 -7.63
N ALA A 386 -18.03 -61.74 -7.13
CA ALA A 386 -16.79 -61.73 -7.90
C ALA A 386 -16.97 -62.49 -9.23
N PRO A 387 -16.46 -61.98 -10.36
CA PRO A 387 -16.51 -62.72 -11.60
C PRO A 387 -15.64 -63.97 -11.47
N GLU A 388 -16.24 -65.13 -11.73
CA GLU A 388 -15.55 -66.41 -11.79
C GLU A 388 -14.42 -66.33 -12.82
N THR A 389 -13.26 -66.84 -12.42
CA THR A 389 -12.06 -66.91 -13.24
C THR A 389 -12.25 -68.02 -14.27
N GLU A 390 -12.71 -67.68 -15.47
CA GLU A 390 -12.76 -68.60 -16.59
C GLU A 390 -11.35 -68.78 -17.17
N PHE A 391 -10.56 -69.62 -16.51
CA PHE A 391 -9.32 -70.16 -17.05
C PHE A 391 -9.69 -71.30 -18.01
N SER A 392 -9.77 -71.02 -19.32
CA SER A 392 -9.66 -72.08 -20.32
C SER A 392 -9.08 -71.63 -21.65
N LYS A 393 -7.88 -72.18 -21.90
CA LYS A 393 -7.33 -72.64 -23.18
C LYS A 393 -7.00 -71.57 -24.23
N LEU A 394 -5.70 -71.45 -24.52
CA LEU A 394 -5.21 -71.79 -25.85
C LEU A 394 -3.73 -72.19 -25.83
N TYR A 395 -3.53 -73.37 -26.44
CA TYR A 395 -2.28 -73.91 -26.96
C TYR A 395 -1.82 -73.09 -28.16
#